data_AF-A0A829YK52-F1
#
_entry.id   AF-A0A829YK52-F1
#
_cell.length_a   1.000
_cell.length_b   1.000
_cell.length_c   1.000
_cell.angle_alpha   90.00
_cell.angle_beta   90.00
_cell.angle_gamma   90.00
#
_symmetry.space_group_name_H-M   'P 1'
#
loop_
_entity.id
_entity.type
_entity.pdbx_description
1 polymer ?
#
loop_
_entity_poly.entity_id
_entity_poly.type
_entity_poly.pdbx_seq_one_letter_code
_entity_poly.pdbx_strand_id
1 'polypeptide(L)'
;MNIEHVLDANRARLAVLWTCTVLFLLRVVGQLEVLLAAPSWLPPMSDWYSGLIPYPILVPVQIAILMLMSALVMREMQTERRHGMPWVRRFAIVYFVAMVLRLLLQLLRGADNAIDAGGIPVAFHWVLALFLLVLSRPPSVSMDVRAKRKPA
;
A
#
# COMPACT_ATOMS: atom_id res chain seq x y z
N MET A 1 -15.93 -24.35 9.62
CA MET A 1 -15.63 -23.24 8.69
C MET A 1 -15.90 -23.74 7.28
N ASN A 2 -16.85 -23.15 6.57
CA ASN A 2 -17.29 -23.64 5.25
C ASN A 2 -16.21 -23.36 4.18
N ILE A 3 -15.97 -24.32 3.27
CA ILE A 3 -14.92 -24.22 2.23
C ILE A 3 -15.15 -22.99 1.33
N GLU A 4 -16.40 -22.69 0.98
CA GLU A 4 -16.76 -21.52 0.16
C GLU A 4 -16.30 -20.21 0.77
N HIS A 5 -16.53 -20.01 2.07
CA HIS A 5 -16.12 -18.81 2.79
C HIS A 5 -14.58 -18.59 2.77
N VAL A 6 -13.80 -19.67 2.74
CA VAL A 6 -12.33 -19.59 2.67
C VAL A 6 -11.88 -19.16 1.26
N LEU A 7 -12.53 -19.68 0.23
CA LEU A 7 -12.25 -19.33 -1.16
C LEU A 7 -12.64 -17.86 -1.43
N ASP A 8 -13.80 -17.41 -0.96
CA ASP A 8 -14.26 -16.03 -1.10
C ASP A 8 -13.34 -15.05 -0.39
N ALA A 9 -12.93 -15.36 0.84
CA ALA A 9 -11.98 -14.54 1.59
C ALA A 9 -10.62 -14.44 0.88
N ASN A 10 -10.16 -15.53 0.23
CA ASN A 10 -8.93 -15.52 -0.54
C ASN A 10 -9.04 -14.69 -1.82
N ARG A 11 -10.15 -14.84 -2.56
CA ARG A 11 -10.44 -14.06 -3.77
C ARG A 11 -10.53 -12.57 -3.46
N ALA A 12 -11.27 -12.18 -2.42
CA ALA A 12 -11.37 -10.80 -1.98
C ALA A 12 -10.01 -10.22 -1.59
N ARG A 13 -9.19 -10.99 -0.87
CA ARG A 13 -7.83 -10.57 -0.51
C ARG A 13 -6.95 -10.35 -1.75
N LEU A 14 -6.92 -11.30 -2.67
CA LEU A 14 -6.15 -11.18 -3.92
C LEU A 14 -6.64 -10.00 -4.77
N ALA A 15 -7.95 -9.77 -4.81
CA ALA A 15 -8.54 -8.62 -5.47
C ALA A 15 -7.99 -7.31 -4.88
N VAL A 16 -8.00 -7.15 -3.56
CA VAL A 16 -7.45 -5.94 -2.90
C VAL A 16 -5.96 -5.77 -3.20
N LEU A 17 -5.16 -6.84 -3.16
CA LEU A 17 -3.74 -6.78 -3.49
C LEU A 17 -3.50 -6.31 -4.93
N TRP A 18 -4.23 -6.88 -5.90
CA TRP A 18 -4.16 -6.45 -7.29
C TRP A 18 -4.64 -5.03 -7.50
N THR A 19 -5.74 -4.62 -6.85
CA THR A 19 -6.23 -3.24 -6.89
C THR A 19 -5.15 -2.27 -6.41
N CYS A 20 -4.50 -2.56 -5.27
CA CYS A 20 -3.40 -1.72 -4.79
C CYS A 20 -2.21 -1.66 -5.76
N THR A 21 -1.84 -2.80 -6.36
CA THR A 21 -0.77 -2.84 -7.37
C THR A 21 -1.11 -2.01 -8.60
N VAL A 22 -2.35 -2.11 -9.11
CA VAL A 22 -2.83 -1.32 -10.26
C VAL A 22 -2.87 0.17 -9.93
N LEU A 23 -3.38 0.55 -8.75
CA LEU A 23 -3.36 1.95 -8.30
C LEU A 23 -1.93 2.50 -8.20
N PHE A 24 -0.97 1.69 -7.75
CA PHE A 24 0.43 2.08 -7.71
C PHE A 24 1.06 2.14 -9.12
N LEU A 25 0.65 1.28 -10.06
CA LEU A 25 1.04 1.41 -11.47
C LEU A 25 0.52 2.71 -12.08
N LEU A 26 -0.75 3.04 -11.86
CA LEU A 26 -1.36 4.28 -12.34
C LEU A 26 -0.63 5.51 -11.82
N ARG A 27 -0.13 5.45 -10.58
CA ARG A 27 0.77 6.49 -10.05
C ARG A 27 2.03 6.65 -10.89
N VAL A 28 2.74 5.56 -11.16
CA VAL A 28 4.00 5.58 -11.92
C VAL A 28 3.75 6.12 -13.32
N VAL A 29 2.67 5.66 -13.97
CA VAL A 29 2.25 6.14 -15.29
C VAL A 29 1.92 7.63 -15.25
N GLY A 30 1.12 8.09 -14.28
CA GLY A 30 0.78 9.50 -14.13
C GLY A 30 2.03 10.38 -13.92
N GLN A 31 3.00 9.93 -13.12
CA GLN A 31 4.26 10.65 -12.96
C GLN A 31 5.08 10.72 -14.26
N LEU A 32 5.13 9.63 -15.04
CA LEU A 32 5.80 9.62 -16.34
C LEU A 32 5.10 10.52 -17.34
N GLU A 33 3.77 10.53 -17.35
CA GLU A 33 2.97 11.37 -18.23
C GLU A 33 3.16 12.86 -17.92
N VAL A 34 3.13 13.25 -16.64
CA VAL A 34 3.43 14.63 -16.23
C VAL A 34 4.86 15.03 -16.57
N LEU A 35 5.83 14.11 -16.40
CA LEU A 35 7.23 14.37 -16.71
C LEU A 35 7.49 14.56 -18.21
N LEU A 36 6.80 13.80 -19.07
CA LEU A 36 7.05 13.76 -20.51
C LEU A 36 6.18 14.72 -21.31
N ALA A 37 4.91 14.90 -20.91
CA ALA A 37 3.91 15.63 -21.69
C ALA A 37 3.31 16.83 -20.95
N ALA A 38 3.49 16.93 -19.62
CA ALA A 38 2.92 17.99 -18.78
C ALA A 38 1.47 18.37 -19.15
N PRO A 39 0.53 17.41 -19.20
CA PRO A 39 -0.79 17.68 -19.72
C PRO A 39 -1.60 18.57 -18.77
N SER A 40 -2.45 19.44 -19.31
CA SER A 40 -3.21 20.44 -18.55
C SER A 40 -4.28 19.88 -17.60
N TRP A 41 -4.66 18.61 -17.77
CA TRP A 41 -5.64 17.92 -16.92
C TRP A 41 -5.01 17.24 -15.70
N LEU A 42 -3.68 17.12 -15.64
CA LEU A 42 -2.97 16.57 -14.48
C LEU A 42 -2.39 17.70 -13.62
N PRO A 43 -2.30 17.49 -12.28
CA PRO A 43 -1.59 18.40 -11.41
C PRO A 43 -0.13 18.55 -11.83
N PRO A 44 0.47 19.74 -11.66
CA PRO A 44 1.86 19.99 -11.98
C PRO A 44 2.78 19.07 -11.17
N MET A 45 3.98 18.83 -11.71
CA MET A 45 4.88 17.81 -11.17
C MET A 45 5.27 18.07 -9.70
N SER A 46 5.29 19.35 -9.27
CA SER A 46 5.45 19.77 -7.87
C SER A 46 4.55 19.02 -6.90
N ASP A 47 3.31 18.71 -7.30
CA ASP A 47 2.28 18.15 -6.43
C ASP A 47 2.38 16.63 -6.34
N TRP A 48 3.01 16.00 -7.33
CA TRP A 48 3.31 14.58 -7.39
C TRP A 48 4.54 14.20 -6.57
N TYR A 49 5.28 15.19 -6.09
CA TYR A 49 6.55 15.01 -5.42
C TYR A 49 6.51 15.54 -4.00
N SER A 50 7.11 14.78 -3.08
CA SER A 50 7.14 15.12 -1.65
C SER A 50 8.29 16.05 -1.25
N GLY A 51 9.17 16.45 -2.18
CA GLY A 51 10.35 17.27 -1.85
C GLY A 51 11.57 16.48 -1.36
N LEU A 52 11.45 15.18 -1.07
CA LEU A 52 12.45 14.41 -0.31
C LEU A 52 13.53 13.67 -1.12
N ILE A 53 13.23 13.23 -2.35
CA ILE A 53 14.12 12.39 -3.19
C ILE A 53 14.17 12.93 -4.63
N PRO A 54 15.36 13.21 -5.20
CA PRO A 54 15.47 13.70 -6.58
C PRO A 54 14.71 12.84 -7.60
N TYR A 55 14.09 13.50 -8.57
CA TYR A 55 13.29 12.89 -9.64
C TYR A 55 13.91 11.68 -10.34
N PRO A 56 15.19 11.74 -10.76
CA PRO A 56 15.82 10.61 -11.46
C PRO A 56 15.92 9.34 -10.61
N ILE A 57 15.87 9.48 -9.29
CA ILE A 57 15.93 8.36 -8.34
C ILE A 57 14.51 7.90 -7.97
N LEU A 58 13.57 8.83 -7.90
CA LEU A 58 12.20 8.55 -7.47
C LEU A 58 11.51 7.53 -8.38
N VAL A 59 11.55 7.73 -9.70
CA VAL A 59 10.87 6.84 -10.66
C VAL A 59 11.44 5.42 -10.65
N PRO A 60 12.77 5.21 -10.72
CA PRO A 60 13.35 3.86 -10.58
C PRO A 60 12.97 3.15 -9.28
N VAL A 61 12.97 3.86 -8.15
CA VAL A 61 12.56 3.28 -6.86
C VAL A 61 11.10 2.85 -6.90
N GLN A 62 10.22 3.63 -7.52
CA GLN A 62 8.82 3.25 -7.67
C GLN A 62 8.64 2.04 -8.58
N ILE A 63 9.37 1.96 -9.69
CA ILE A 63 9.36 0.78 -10.56
C ILE A 63 9.82 -0.45 -9.77
N ALA A 64 10.87 -0.34 -8.96
CA ALA A 64 11.34 -1.42 -8.09
C ALA A 64 10.27 -1.87 -7.08
N ILE A 65 9.57 -0.92 -6.45
CA ILE A 65 8.46 -1.21 -5.53
C ILE A 65 7.32 -1.90 -6.28
N LEU A 66 6.94 -1.42 -7.47
CA LEU A 66 5.88 -2.00 -8.29
C LEU A 66 6.19 -3.44 -8.71
N MET A 67 7.44 -3.70 -9.12
CA MET A 67 7.91 -5.05 -9.44
C MET A 67 7.84 -5.96 -8.22
N LEU A 68 8.28 -5.47 -7.05
CA LEU A 68 8.20 -6.21 -5.79
C LEU A 68 6.75 -6.52 -5.40
N MET A 69 5.85 -5.53 -5.48
CA MET A 69 4.41 -5.74 -5.23
C MET A 69 3.86 -6.84 -6.14
N SER A 70 4.13 -6.75 -7.45
CA SER A 70 3.68 -7.72 -8.45
C SER A 70 4.21 -9.13 -8.14
N ALA A 71 5.50 -9.26 -7.82
CA ALA A 71 6.11 -10.53 -7.44
C ALA A 71 5.49 -11.12 -6.17
N LEU A 72 5.18 -10.30 -5.18
CA LEU A 72 4.53 -10.73 -3.95
C LEU A 72 3.10 -11.22 -4.20
N VAL A 73 2.32 -10.52 -5.04
CA VAL A 73 0.97 -10.98 -5.41
C VAL A 73 1.02 -12.30 -6.19
N MET A 74 1.94 -12.42 -7.15
CA MET A 74 2.13 -13.66 -7.91
C MET A 74 2.49 -14.84 -6.99
N ARG A 75 3.38 -14.61 -6.01
CA ARG A 75 3.72 -15.61 -5.00
C ARG A 75 2.51 -16.03 -4.16
N GLU A 76 1.66 -15.07 -3.77
CA GLU A 76 0.43 -15.35 -3.01
C GLU A 76 -0.60 -16.15 -3.82
N MET A 77 -0.60 -16.05 -5.15
CA MET A 77 -1.44 -16.91 -6.01
C MET A 77 -0.91 -18.35 -6.10
N GLN A 78 0.40 -18.56 -5.95
CA GLN A 78 1.05 -19.86 -6.10
C GLN A 78 1.17 -20.65 -4.79
N THR A 79 1.14 -19.98 -3.63
CA THR A 79 1.40 -20.63 -2.34
C THR A 79 0.15 -20.71 -1.46
N GLU A 80 -0.19 -21.93 -1.02
CA GLU A 80 -1.24 -22.12 0.01
C GLU A 80 -0.70 -21.93 1.44
N ARG A 81 0.63 -22.02 1.64
CA ARG A 81 1.27 -21.90 2.95
C ARG A 81 1.64 -20.45 3.25
N ARG A 82 0.84 -19.84 4.11
CA ARG A 82 0.98 -18.43 4.49
C ARG A 82 1.73 -18.30 5.82
N HIS A 83 2.85 -17.59 5.80
CA HIS A 83 3.50 -17.14 7.03
C HIS A 83 3.01 -15.73 7.33
N GLY A 84 2.32 -15.55 8.45
CA GLY A 84 2.02 -14.21 8.94
C GLY A 84 3.36 -13.48 9.20
N MET A 85 3.53 -12.30 8.62
CA MET A 85 4.71 -11.46 8.82
C MET A 85 4.39 -10.35 9.82
N PRO A 86 4.42 -10.60 11.14
CA PRO A 86 3.98 -9.63 12.15
C PRO A 86 4.79 -8.33 12.11
N TRP A 87 6.07 -8.42 11.74
CA TRP A 87 6.94 -7.26 11.55
C TRP A 87 6.49 -6.36 10.39
N VAL A 88 6.10 -6.96 9.25
CA VAL A 88 5.56 -6.20 8.10
C VAL A 88 4.25 -5.52 8.49
N ARG A 89 3.40 -6.19 9.28
CA ARG A 89 2.16 -5.59 9.78
C ARG A 89 2.44 -4.37 10.65
N ARG A 90 3.34 -4.49 11.62
CA ARG A 90 3.72 -3.37 12.51
C ARG A 90 4.31 -2.22 11.70
N PHE A 91 5.22 -2.51 10.78
CA PHE A 91 5.80 -1.53 9.88
C PHE A 91 4.71 -0.81 9.08
N ALA A 92 3.77 -1.53 8.48
CA ALA A 92 2.68 -0.94 7.69
C ALA A 92 1.78 -0.02 8.51
N ILE A 93 1.48 -0.37 9.78
CA ILE A 93 0.70 0.49 10.69
C ILE A 93 1.47 1.78 10.99
N VAL A 94 2.73 1.65 11.43
CA VAL A 94 3.57 2.82 11.75
C VAL A 94 3.71 3.72 10.52
N TYR A 95 3.93 3.10 9.35
CA TYR A 95 4.05 3.80 8.08
C TYR A 95 2.77 4.55 7.70
N PHE A 96 1.60 3.91 7.83
CA PHE A 96 0.31 4.56 7.60
C PHE A 96 0.10 5.77 8.53
N VAL A 97 0.33 5.58 9.84
CA VAL A 97 0.19 6.64 10.84
C VAL A 97 1.14 7.79 10.55
N ALA A 98 2.40 7.51 10.19
CA ALA A 98 3.36 8.54 9.82
C ALA A 98 2.88 9.37 8.63
N MET A 99 2.23 8.76 7.63
CA MET A 99 1.68 9.46 6.46
C MET A 99 0.46 10.31 6.82
N VAL A 100 -0.41 9.82 7.70
CA VAL A 100 -1.53 10.62 8.24
C VAL A 100 -1.00 11.84 8.99
N LEU A 101 -0.04 11.64 9.90
CA LEU A 101 0.57 12.73 10.64
C LEU A 101 1.25 13.73 9.70
N ARG A 102 1.96 13.26 8.68
CA ARG A 102 2.59 14.13 7.66
C ARG A 102 1.58 15.02 6.95
N LEU A 103 0.41 14.48 6.58
CA LEU A 103 -0.65 15.26 5.93
C LEU A 103 -1.25 16.29 6.89
N LEU A 104 -1.59 15.86 8.11
CA LEU A 104 -2.14 16.75 9.14
C LEU A 104 -1.18 17.88 9.49
N LEU A 105 0.11 17.58 9.65
CA LEU A 105 1.12 18.61 9.95
C LEU A 105 1.28 19.61 8.80
N GLN A 106 1.11 19.21 7.54
CA GLN A 106 1.16 20.15 6.41
C GLN A 106 -0.09 21.03 6.34
N LEU A 107 -1.28 20.46 6.57
CA LEU A 107 -2.52 21.23 6.69
C LEU A 107 -2.44 22.25 7.84
N LEU A 108 -1.93 21.84 9.01
CA LEU A 108 -1.74 22.73 10.17
C LEU A 108 -0.68 23.82 9.95
N ARG A 109 0.24 23.64 8.99
CA ARG A 109 1.25 24.64 8.60
C ARG A 109 0.74 25.66 7.58
N GLY A 110 -0.55 25.59 7.21
CA GLY A 110 -1.19 26.55 6.32
C GLY A 110 -1.24 26.12 4.86
N ALA A 111 -1.22 24.82 4.57
CA ALA A 111 -1.60 24.35 3.23
C ALA A 111 -3.09 24.60 3.00
N ASP A 112 -3.44 25.27 1.90
CA ASP A 112 -4.81 25.72 1.60
C ASP A 112 -5.75 24.54 1.30
N ASN A 113 -5.21 23.46 0.72
CA ASN A 113 -5.97 22.24 0.45
C ASN A 113 -5.11 20.97 0.62
N ALA A 114 -5.74 19.81 0.47
CA ALA A 114 -5.07 18.52 0.64
C ALA A 114 -4.01 18.23 -0.44
N ILE A 115 -4.15 18.78 -1.66
CA ILE A 115 -3.19 18.61 -2.74
C ILE A 115 -1.90 19.37 -2.39
N ASP A 116 -2.04 20.63 -1.97
CA ASP A 116 -0.92 21.49 -1.53
C ASP A 116 -0.19 20.90 -0.31
N ALA A 117 -0.93 20.18 0.53
CA ALA A 117 -0.37 19.43 1.66
C ALA A 117 0.36 18.12 1.24
N GLY A 118 0.61 17.91 -0.05
CA GLY A 118 1.22 16.69 -0.58
C GLY A 118 0.30 15.47 -0.53
N GLY A 119 -1.01 15.69 -0.67
CA GLY A 119 -2.05 14.67 -0.54
C GLY A 119 -1.95 13.58 -1.59
N ILE A 120 -1.54 13.90 -2.83
CA ILE A 120 -1.39 12.91 -3.90
C ILE A 120 -0.34 11.85 -3.51
N PRO A 121 0.92 12.20 -3.16
CA PRO A 121 1.89 11.24 -2.63
C PRO A 121 1.38 10.47 -1.39
N VAL A 122 0.75 11.17 -0.45
CA VAL A 122 0.24 10.55 0.80
C VAL A 122 -0.81 9.48 0.51
N ALA A 123 -1.75 9.74 -0.41
CA ALA A 123 -2.77 8.78 -0.80
C ALA A 123 -2.14 7.49 -1.36
N PHE A 124 -1.13 7.60 -2.21
CA PHE A 124 -0.43 6.41 -2.73
C PHE A 124 0.41 5.69 -1.67
N HIS A 125 0.93 6.40 -0.67
CA HIS A 125 1.55 5.75 0.49
C HIS A 125 0.52 4.99 1.34
N TRP A 126 -0.72 5.46 1.43
CA TRP A 126 -1.80 4.70 2.05
C TRP A 126 -2.16 3.44 1.25
N VAL A 127 -2.18 3.51 -0.09
CA VAL A 127 -2.34 2.32 -0.96
C VAL A 127 -1.24 1.29 -0.67
N LEU A 128 0.02 1.73 -0.59
CA LEU A 128 1.13 0.85 -0.25
C LEU A 128 1.01 0.28 1.17
N ALA A 129 0.58 1.08 2.15
CA ALA A 129 0.35 0.61 3.50
C ALA A 129 -0.77 -0.44 3.56
N LEU A 130 -1.87 -0.22 2.85
CA LEU A 130 -2.98 -1.16 2.72
C LEU A 130 -2.51 -2.48 2.11
N PHE A 131 -1.72 -2.41 1.03
CA PHE A 131 -1.10 -3.59 0.42
C PHE A 131 -0.33 -4.42 1.46
N LEU A 132 0.55 -3.78 2.24
CA LEU A 132 1.36 -4.45 3.25
C LEU A 132 0.52 -5.01 4.41
N LEU A 133 -0.55 -4.33 4.83
CA LEU A 133 -1.49 -4.81 5.85
C LEU A 133 -2.23 -6.07 5.38
N VAL A 134 -2.71 -6.08 4.14
CA VAL A 134 -3.43 -7.20 3.54
C VAL A 134 -2.50 -8.39 3.29
N LEU A 135 -1.27 -8.11 2.85
CA LEU A 135 -0.22 -9.10 2.67
C LEU A 135 0.15 -9.79 4.00
N SER A 136 0.32 -9.00 5.07
CA SER A 136 0.77 -9.48 6.39
C SER A 136 -0.31 -10.09 7.26
N ARG A 137 -1.56 -10.17 6.78
CA ARG A 137 -2.68 -10.73 7.54
C ARG A 137 -2.38 -12.21 7.84
N PRO A 138 -2.29 -12.61 9.13
CA PRO A 138 -2.08 -14.01 9.46
C PRO A 138 -3.26 -14.83 8.93
N PRO A 139 -3.04 -16.09 8.51
CA PRO A 139 -4.16 -17.01 8.34
C PRO A 139 -4.98 -16.99 9.62
N SER A 140 -6.31 -16.98 9.49
CA SER A 140 -7.22 -17.02 10.64
C SER A 140 -7.04 -18.37 11.35
N VAL A 141 -5.99 -18.48 12.16
CA VAL A 141 -5.84 -19.56 13.12
C VAL A 141 -6.97 -19.35 14.09
N SER A 142 -7.95 -20.25 14.03
CA SER A 142 -9.06 -20.33 14.97
C SER A 142 -8.55 -20.07 16.38
N MET A 143 -8.98 -18.95 16.98
CA MET A 143 -8.69 -18.65 18.39
C MET A 143 -9.23 -19.74 19.34
N ASP A 144 -9.99 -20.69 18.82
CA ASP A 144 -10.51 -21.87 19.50
C ASP A 144 -9.44 -22.86 20.02
N VAL A 145 -8.28 -22.96 19.36
CA VAL A 145 -7.27 -23.96 19.76
C VAL A 145 -6.41 -23.47 20.93
N ARG A 146 -6.23 -22.15 21.09
CA ARG A 146 -5.43 -21.58 22.19
C ARG A 146 -6.20 -21.51 23.51
N ALA A 147 -7.54 -21.46 23.46
CA ALA A 147 -8.40 -21.58 24.64
C ALA A 147 -8.40 -23.00 25.23
N LYS A 148 -8.23 -24.04 24.39
CA LYS A 148 -8.18 -25.45 24.81
C LYS A 148 -6.83 -25.92 25.39
N ARG A 149 -5.81 -25.06 25.46
CA ARG A 149 -4.45 -25.44 25.89
C ARG A 149 -4.00 -24.83 27.23
N LYS A 150 -4.94 -24.38 28.07
CA LYS A 150 -4.68 -24.22 29.51
C LYS A 150 -4.97 -25.55 30.19
N PRO A 151 -3.95 -26.34 30.61
CA PRO A 151 -4.18 -27.31 31.66
C PRO A 151 -4.57 -26.56 32.94
N ALA A 152 -5.61 -27.07 33.59
CA ALA A 152 -6.03 -26.68 34.93
C ALA A 152 -4.95 -27.02 35.97
#